data_AF-A0A8T1B771-F1
#
_entry.id   AF-A0A8T1B771-F1
#
_cell.length_a   1.000
_cell.length_b   1.000
_cell.length_c   1.000
_cell.angle_alpha   90.00
_cell.angle_beta   90.00
_cell.angle_gamma   90.00
#
_symmetry.space_group_name_H-M   'P 1'
#
loop_
_entity.id
_entity.type
_entity.pdbx_description
1 polymer ?
#
loop_
_entity_poly.entity_id
_entity_poly.type
_entity_poly.pdbx_seq_one_letter_code
_entity_poly.pdbx_strand_id
1 'polypeptide(L)'
;MKSGVTAELTEELGVHTAAAKLMRLEYQQDLQSVSEDHAVIAMDFSQNLTLPGVTSTPSQWYFLSLVNVSVFGIYYANTGIQYNYVYDESVAGKGTDEVNSMLYHLYIKL
;
A
#
# COMPACT_ATOMS: atom_id res chain seq x y z
N MET A 1 11.84 -23.48 16.57
CA MET A 1 12.82 -22.46 16.13
C MET A 1 12.58 -21.19 16.94
N LYS A 2 13.51 -20.79 17.81
CA LYS A 2 13.53 -19.43 18.35
C LYS A 2 14.35 -18.60 17.37
N SER A 3 13.71 -17.87 16.45
CA SER A 3 14.39 -16.83 15.68
C SER A 3 14.65 -15.68 16.65
N GLY A 4 15.82 -15.69 17.28
CA GLY A 4 16.25 -14.58 18.12
C GLY A 4 16.38 -13.34 17.25
N VAL A 5 15.79 -12.23 17.69
CA VAL A 5 16.04 -10.90 17.12
C VAL A 5 17.54 -10.67 17.18
N THR A 6 18.19 -10.61 16.02
CA THR A 6 19.63 -10.36 15.93
C THR A 6 19.92 -8.87 16.14
N ALA A 7 21.15 -8.54 16.52
CA ALA A 7 21.58 -7.15 16.64
C ALA A 7 21.37 -6.38 15.33
N GLU A 8 21.67 -7.03 14.19
CA GLU A 8 21.45 -6.49 12.84
C GLU A 8 19.97 -6.16 12.57
N LEU A 9 19.04 -7.07 12.88
CA LEU A 9 17.60 -6.82 12.72
C LEU A 9 17.10 -5.67 13.62
N THR A 10 17.71 -5.50 14.79
CA THR A 10 17.36 -4.40 15.72
C THR A 10 17.87 -3.06 15.19
N GLU A 11 19.06 -3.03 14.63
CA GLU A 11 19.66 -1.83 14.03
C GLU A 11 18.91 -1.41 12.77
N GLU A 12 18.61 -2.35 11.88
CA GLU A 12 17.81 -2.13 10.67
C GLU A 12 16.41 -1.59 11.03
N LEU A 13 15.74 -2.20 12.01
CA LEU A 13 14.47 -1.69 12.54
C LEU A 13 14.60 -0.27 13.12
N GLY A 14 15.70 0.03 13.80
CA GLY A 14 16.01 1.36 14.33
C GLY A 14 16.13 2.42 13.24
N VAL A 15 16.82 2.11 12.14
CA VAL A 15 16.96 2.98 10.97
C VAL A 15 15.59 3.26 10.34
N HIS A 16 14.80 2.22 10.09
CA HIS A 16 13.45 2.37 9.54
C HIS A 16 12.54 3.18 10.45
N THR A 17 12.60 2.95 11.76
CA THR A 17 11.80 3.69 12.75
C THR A 17 12.19 5.17 12.81
N ALA A 18 13.48 5.49 12.72
CA ALA A 18 13.95 6.87 12.69
C ALA A 18 13.51 7.60 11.41
N ALA A 19 13.63 6.95 10.25
CA ALA A 19 13.15 7.49 8.98
C ALA A 19 11.63 7.74 9.01
N ALA A 20 10.84 6.79 9.51
CA ALA A 20 9.39 6.93 9.64
C ALA A 20 8.99 8.11 10.55
N LYS A 21 9.75 8.37 11.63
CA LYS A 21 9.51 9.53 12.50
C LYS A 21 9.78 10.85 11.79
N LEU A 22 10.82 10.92 10.95
CA LEU A 22 11.12 12.12 10.16
C LEU A 22 10.03 12.39 9.12
N MET A 23 9.65 11.37 8.35
CA MET A 23 8.54 11.47 7.39
C MET A 23 7.22 11.89 8.05
N ARG A 24 6.98 11.45 9.29
CA ARG A 24 5.81 11.87 10.07
C ARG A 24 5.81 13.39 10.33
N LEU A 25 6.98 13.99 10.61
CA LEU A 25 7.10 15.42 10.86
C LEU A 25 6.91 16.22 9.56
N GLU A 26 7.51 15.77 8.46
CA GLU A 26 7.34 16.36 7.13
C GLU A 26 5.86 16.36 6.73
N TYR A 27 5.19 15.21 6.87
CA TYR A 27 3.75 15.11 6.61
C TYR A 27 2.90 16.09 7.44
N GLN A 28 3.25 16.33 8.71
CA GLN A 28 2.55 17.32 9.54
C GLN A 28 2.79 18.76 9.09
N GLN A 29 3.93 19.04 8.45
CA GLN A 29 4.21 20.34 7.83
C GLN A 29 3.42 20.48 6.53
N ASP A 30 3.40 19.44 5.70
CA ASP A 30 2.60 19.41 4.46
C ASP A 30 1.11 19.60 4.77
N LEU A 31 0.58 18.96 5.82
CA LEU A 31 -0.80 19.18 6.24
C LEU A 31 -1.15 20.66 6.53
N GLN A 32 -0.17 21.50 6.88
CA GLN A 32 -0.38 22.92 7.10
C GLN A 32 -0.36 23.74 5.81
N SER A 33 0.18 23.22 4.71
CA SER A 33 0.18 23.87 3.39
C SER A 33 -1.09 23.60 2.59
N VAL A 34 -1.98 22.72 3.08
CA VAL A 34 -3.26 22.37 2.46
C VAL A 34 -4.06 23.63 2.14
N SER A 35 -4.40 23.81 0.86
CA SER A 35 -5.20 24.91 0.35
C SER A 35 -5.92 24.50 -0.94
N GLU A 36 -6.71 25.39 -1.54
CA GLU A 36 -7.35 25.13 -2.83
C GLU A 36 -6.32 24.91 -3.95
N ASP A 37 -5.16 25.57 -3.86
CA ASP A 37 -4.07 25.47 -4.84
C ASP A 37 -3.01 24.40 -4.47
N HIS A 38 -3.12 23.77 -3.30
CA HIS A 38 -2.13 22.82 -2.81
C HIS A 38 -2.79 21.55 -2.23
N ALA A 39 -2.66 20.46 -2.98
CA ALA A 39 -3.16 19.15 -2.61
C ALA A 39 -2.10 18.34 -1.85
N VAL A 40 -2.46 17.84 -0.67
CA VAL A 40 -1.63 16.90 0.09
C VAL A 40 -2.25 15.52 0.00
N ILE A 41 -1.48 14.58 -0.55
CA ILE A 41 -1.94 13.23 -0.87
C ILE A 41 -0.94 12.24 -0.30
N ALA A 42 -1.41 11.33 0.54
CA ALA A 42 -0.62 10.19 1.01
C ALA A 42 -1.04 8.95 0.22
N MET A 43 -0.07 8.24 -0.34
CA MET A 43 -0.30 7.03 -1.12
C MET A 43 0.40 5.85 -0.45
N ASP A 44 -0.30 4.73 -0.39
CA ASP A 44 0.25 3.45 0.06
C ASP A 44 0.00 2.40 -1.02
N PHE A 45 1.01 1.58 -1.28
CA PHE A 45 0.95 0.52 -2.28
C PHE A 45 1.46 -0.80 -1.69
N SER A 46 0.54 -1.74 -1.55
CA SER A 46 0.80 -3.08 -1.03
C SER A 46 0.69 -4.10 -2.17
N GLN A 47 1.81 -4.73 -2.51
CA GLN A 47 1.90 -5.79 -3.52
C GLN A 47 2.11 -7.16 -2.87
N ASN A 48 1.74 -8.21 -3.60
CA ASN A 48 1.98 -9.61 -3.22
C ASN A 48 1.34 -10.00 -1.88
N LEU A 49 0.16 -9.46 -1.58
CA LEU A 49 -0.58 -9.82 -0.38
C LEU A 49 -1.07 -11.27 -0.48
N THR A 50 -0.69 -12.10 0.47
CA THR A 50 -1.20 -13.47 0.57
C THR A 50 -2.64 -13.46 1.06
N LEU A 51 -3.56 -13.93 0.22
CA LEU A 51 -4.94 -14.10 0.61
C LEU A 51 -5.07 -15.24 1.66
N PRO A 52 -5.96 -15.10 2.66
CA PRO A 52 -6.17 -16.15 3.65
C PRO A 52 -6.64 -17.44 2.97
N GLY A 53 -5.86 -18.51 3.12
CA GLY A 53 -6.20 -19.82 2.59
C GLY A 53 -7.40 -20.42 3.31
N VAL A 54 -8.50 -20.63 2.60
CA VAL A 54 -9.68 -21.31 3.16
C VAL A 54 -9.38 -22.81 3.20
N THR A 55 -9.12 -23.36 4.38
CA THR A 55 -8.75 -24.79 4.53
C THR A 55 -9.94 -25.76 4.45
N SER A 56 -11.16 -25.25 4.28
CA SER A 56 -12.39 -26.04 4.22
C SER A 56 -12.99 -26.16 2.82
N THR A 57 -12.17 -26.32 1.78
CA THR A 57 -12.67 -26.64 0.42
C THR A 57 -12.71 -28.15 0.22
N PRO A 58 -13.89 -28.80 0.17
CA PRO A 58 -14.01 -30.22 -0.08
C PRO A 58 -13.69 -30.50 -1.54
N SER A 59 -12.49 -31.05 -1.82
CA SER A 59 -12.03 -31.87 -2.96
C SER A 59 -12.57 -31.64 -4.39
N GLN A 60 -13.31 -30.57 -4.62
CA GLN A 60 -13.85 -30.18 -5.88
C GLN A 60 -13.01 -29.02 -6.41
N TRP A 61 -12.24 -29.38 -7.44
CA TRP A 61 -11.75 -28.49 -8.48
C TRP A 61 -10.42 -27.80 -8.15
N TYR A 62 -9.37 -28.57 -8.44
CA TYR A 62 -8.05 -28.10 -8.83
C TYR A 62 -8.13 -26.84 -9.69
N PHE A 63 -7.86 -25.69 -9.08
CA PHE A 63 -6.98 -24.61 -9.54
C PHE A 63 -7.20 -23.45 -8.54
N LEU A 64 -6.80 -23.66 -7.27
CA LEU A 64 -6.46 -22.54 -6.39
C LEU A 64 -5.13 -21.97 -6.93
N SER A 65 -5.19 -21.36 -8.11
CA SER A 65 -4.20 -20.35 -8.47
C SER A 65 -4.28 -19.33 -7.36
N LEU A 66 -3.18 -19.11 -6.65
CA LEU A 66 -3.09 -18.05 -5.66
C LEU A 66 -3.25 -16.74 -6.43
N VAL A 67 -4.48 -16.24 -6.52
CA VAL A 67 -4.77 -14.98 -7.21
C VAL A 67 -3.97 -13.91 -6.50
N ASN A 68 -3.05 -13.27 -7.22
CA ASN A 68 -2.34 -12.13 -6.67
C ASN A 68 -3.28 -10.94 -6.63
N VAL A 69 -3.26 -10.25 -5.50
CA VAL A 69 -4.05 -9.03 -5.29
C VAL A 69 -3.08 -7.90 -4.99
N SER A 70 -3.27 -6.81 -5.72
CA SER A 70 -2.58 -5.53 -5.52
C SER A 70 -3.57 -4.56 -4.88
N VAL A 71 -3.16 -3.96 -3.77
CA VAL A 71 -3.97 -3.00 -3.01
C VAL A 71 -3.25 -1.68 -2.99
N PHE A 72 -3.94 -0.59 -3.33
CA PHE A 72 -3.43 0.74 -3.05
C PHE A 72 -4.46 1.63 -2.38
N GLY A 73 -3.95 2.47 -1.47
CA GLY A 73 -4.70 3.48 -0.76
C GLY A 73 -4.24 4.86 -1.18
N ILE A 74 -5.19 5.77 -1.42
CA ILE A 74 -4.95 7.19 -1.64
C ILE A 74 -5.74 7.94 -0.58
N TYR A 75 -5.04 8.61 0.32
CA TYR A 75 -5.62 9.51 1.29
C TYR A 75 -5.45 10.95 0.82
N TYR A 76 -6.57 11.61 0.53
CA TYR A 76 -6.60 13.01 0.16
C TYR A 76 -6.86 13.86 1.41
N ALA A 77 -5.81 14.54 1.88
CA ALA A 77 -5.87 15.25 3.15
C ALA A 77 -6.76 16.50 3.10
N ASN A 78 -6.90 17.15 1.94
CA ASN A 78 -7.69 18.37 1.81
C ASN A 78 -9.17 18.15 2.14
N THR A 79 -9.73 16.99 1.75
CA THR A 79 -11.13 16.64 2.05
C THR A 79 -11.25 15.57 3.12
N GLY A 80 -10.13 14.99 3.57
CA GLY A 80 -10.09 13.88 4.53
C GLY A 80 -10.66 12.57 3.99
N ILE A 81 -10.69 12.38 2.67
CA ILE A 81 -11.27 11.18 2.05
C ILE A 81 -10.18 10.16 1.77
N GLN A 82 -10.43 8.90 2.12
CA GLN A 82 -9.59 7.77 1.78
C GLN A 82 -10.23 6.92 0.68
N TYR A 83 -9.52 6.74 -0.41
CA TYR A 83 -9.87 5.83 -1.49
C TYR A 83 -9.00 4.58 -1.36
N ASN A 84 -9.62 3.40 -1.31
CA ASN A 84 -8.90 2.14 -1.28
C ASN A 84 -9.32 1.34 -2.50
N TYR A 85 -8.33 0.84 -3.23
CA TYR A 85 -8.53 0.06 -4.43
C TYR A 85 -7.89 -1.30 -4.27
N VAL A 86 -8.58 -2.30 -4.80
CA VAL A 86 -8.18 -3.70 -4.74
C VAL A 86 -8.35 -4.25 -6.16
N TYR A 87 -7.25 -4.73 -6.73
CA TYR A 87 -7.23 -5.33 -8.06
C TYR A 87 -6.64 -6.72 -7.95
N ASP A 88 -7.23 -7.66 -8.67
CA ASP A 88 -6.60 -8.95 -8.91
C ASP A 88 -5.71 -8.91 -10.16
N GLU A 89 -4.91 -9.95 -10.35
CA GLU A 89 -3.97 -10.13 -11.47
C GLU A 89 -4.59 -10.08 -12.87
N SER A 90 -5.93 -10.13 -13.01
CA SER A 90 -6.62 -10.00 -14.31
C SER A 90 -6.80 -8.56 -14.77
N VAL A 91 -6.74 -7.60 -13.85
CA VAL A 91 -6.91 -6.16 -14.15
C VAL A 91 -5.58 -5.45 -14.19
N ALA A 92 -4.64 -5.86 -13.33
CA ALA A 92 -3.32 -5.26 -13.22
C ALA A 92 -2.25 -6.31 -13.50
N GLY A 93 -1.54 -6.17 -14.63
CA GLY A 93 -0.34 -6.94 -14.90
C GLY A 93 0.81 -6.51 -14.00
N LYS A 94 1.73 -7.42 -13.66
CA LYS A 94 2.90 -7.10 -12.84
C LYS A 94 3.81 -6.10 -13.57
N GLY A 95 4.14 -4.97 -12.94
CA GLY A 95 5.10 -3.99 -13.49
C GLY A 95 4.53 -2.57 -13.63
N THR A 96 4.90 -1.88 -14.72
CA THR A 96 4.62 -0.44 -14.90
C THR A 96 3.13 -0.09 -14.95
N ASP A 97 2.29 -1.04 -15.35
CA ASP A 97 0.84 -0.83 -15.48
C ASP A 97 0.12 -0.68 -14.12
N GLU A 98 0.68 -1.23 -13.03
CA GLU A 98 0.15 -1.03 -11.68
C GLU A 98 0.29 0.44 -11.24
N VAL A 99 1.42 1.07 -11.53
CA VAL A 99 1.71 2.47 -11.18
C VAL A 99 0.83 3.44 -12.00
N ASN A 100 0.51 3.08 -13.25
CA ASN A 100 -0.34 3.90 -14.12
C ASN A 100 -1.79 4.02 -13.62
N SER A 101 -2.33 2.99 -12.95
CA SER A 101 -3.69 3.04 -12.39
C SER A 101 -3.83 4.05 -11.24
N MET A 102 -2.77 4.21 -10.43
CA MET A 102 -2.70 5.16 -9.34
C MET A 102 -2.60 6.61 -9.86
N LEU A 103 -1.75 6.83 -10.87
CA LEU A 103 -1.62 8.13 -11.55
C LEU A 103 -2.91 8.51 -12.30
N TYR A 104 -3.58 7.55 -12.92
CA TYR A 104 -4.86 7.79 -13.61
C TYR A 104 -5.91 8.37 -12.67
N HIS A 105 -6.04 7.85 -11.44
CA HIS A 105 -6.97 8.42 -10.47
C HIS A 105 -6.60 9.85 -10.08
N LEU A 106 -5.29 10.11 -9.91
CA LEU A 106 -4.79 11.42 -9.53
C LEU A 106 -5.05 12.51 -10.57
N TYR A 107 -4.84 12.20 -11.86
CA TYR A 107 -4.89 13.21 -12.93
C TYR A 107 -6.26 13.34 -13.60
N ILE A 108 -7.13 12.34 -13.47
CA ILE A 108 -8.41 12.29 -14.22
C ILE A 108 -9.63 12.30 -13.29
N LYS A 109 -9.52 11.87 -12.04
CA LYS A 109 -10.67 11.76 -11.12
C LYS A 109 -10.65 12.67 -9.89
N LEU A 110 -9.48 13.16 -9.48
CA LEU A 110 -9.31 14.21 -8.49
C LEU A 110 -9.30 15.58 -9.18
#